data_AF-A0A9W9N530-F1
#
_entry.id   AF-A0A9W9N530-F1
#
_cell.length_a   1.000
_cell.length_b   1.000
_cell.length_c   1.000
_cell.angle_alpha   90.00
_cell.angle_beta   90.00
_cell.angle_gamma   90.00
#
_symmetry.space_group_name_H-M   'P 1'
#
loop_
_entity.id
_entity.type
_entity.pdbx_description
1 polymer ?
#
loop_
_entity_poly.entity_id
_entity_poly.type
_entity_poly.pdbx_seq_one_letter_code
_entity_poly.pdbx_strand_id
1 'polypeptide(L)'
;MSIANLASMYSNQGRLEEAEKLNVYVIGIRKTKLGSDHHDTLTSIANLASAYSHQGRWEEAEQLFTQVIEIRRTKLGGDHPDILESVANLASVYLD
;
A
#
# COMPACT_ATOMS: atom_id res chain seq x y z
N MET A 1 18.31 0.17 6.36
CA MET A 1 17.26 0.95 5.68
C MET A 1 16.53 0.00 4.73
N SER A 2 15.23 -0.24 4.90
CA SER A 2 14.48 -1.13 4.01
C SER A 2 14.11 -0.41 2.72
N ILE A 3 13.88 -1.15 1.63
CA ILE A 3 13.46 -0.54 0.35
C ILE A 3 12.08 0.13 0.49
N ALA A 4 11.21 -0.41 1.35
CA ALA A 4 9.92 0.20 1.68
C ALA A 4 10.09 1.58 2.35
N ASN A 5 11.06 1.72 3.27
CA ASN A 5 11.35 3.01 3.89
C ASN A 5 11.89 4.02 2.88
N LEU A 6 12.65 3.57 1.87
CA LEU A 6 13.14 4.45 0.81
C LEU A 6 11.99 4.98 -0.08
N ALA A 7 10.98 4.16 -0.40
CA ALA A 7 9.81 4.60 -1.15
C ALA A 7 8.98 5.65 -0.38
N SER A 8 8.83 5.45 0.94
CA SER A 8 8.20 6.45 1.83
C SER A 8 9.01 7.76 1.87
N MET A 9 10.33 7.68 1.96
CA MET A 9 11.19 8.88 1.90
C MET A 9 11.04 9.65 0.58
N TYR A 10 10.98 8.96 -0.56
CA TYR A 10 10.72 9.63 -1.85
C TYR A 10 9.35 10.29 -1.89
N SER A 11 8.30 9.63 -1.37
CA SER A 11 6.96 10.22 -1.28
C SER A 11 6.96 11.51 -0.45
N ASN A 12 7.63 11.50 0.70
CA ASN A 12 7.75 12.68 1.57
C ASN A 12 8.56 13.82 0.95
N GLN A 13 9.38 13.54 -0.06
CA GLN A 13 10.14 14.53 -0.83
C GLN A 13 9.38 15.03 -2.08
N GLY A 14 8.14 14.59 -2.30
CA GLY A 14 7.38 14.88 -3.51
C GLY A 14 7.84 14.12 -4.76
N ARG A 15 8.73 13.14 -4.60
CA ARG A 15 9.28 12.30 -5.68
C ARG A 15 8.39 11.08 -5.92
N LEU A 16 7.16 11.36 -6.31
CA LEU A 16 6.07 10.37 -6.34
C LEU A 16 6.30 9.28 -7.41
N GLU A 17 6.87 9.63 -8.57
CA GLU A 17 7.20 8.64 -9.61
C GLU A 17 8.27 7.64 -9.16
N GLU A 18 9.32 8.09 -8.47
CA GLU A 18 10.34 7.19 -7.96
C GLU A 18 9.82 6.32 -6.82
N ALA A 19 8.95 6.85 -5.97
CA ALA A 19 8.27 6.07 -4.95
C ALA A 19 7.39 4.97 -5.57
N GLU A 20 6.63 5.29 -6.61
CA GLU A 20 5.80 4.35 -7.36
C GLU A 20 6.63 3.23 -7.99
N LYS A 21 7.63 3.58 -8.79
CA LYS A 21 8.52 2.59 -9.45
C LYS A 21 9.16 1.66 -8.44
N LEU A 22 9.59 2.20 -7.30
CA LEU A 22 10.21 1.43 -6.24
C LEU A 22 9.21 0.48 -5.55
N ASN A 23 8.00 0.96 -5.24
CA ASN A 23 6.95 0.13 -4.68
C ASN A 23 6.55 -1.02 -5.62
N VAL A 24 6.35 -0.74 -6.91
CA VAL A 24 6.02 -1.77 -7.92
C VAL A 24 7.11 -2.85 -7.98
N TYR A 25 8.38 -2.45 -8.00
CA TYR A 25 9.51 -3.37 -8.00
C TYR A 25 9.53 -4.26 -6.74
N VAL A 26 9.35 -3.67 -5.56
CA VAL A 26 9.32 -4.41 -4.28
C VAL A 26 8.14 -5.38 -4.22
N ILE A 27 6.96 -4.97 -4.68
CA ILE A 27 5.78 -5.83 -4.74
C ILE A 27 6.07 -7.07 -5.60
N GLY A 28 6.69 -6.91 -6.77
CA GLY A 28 7.06 -8.04 -7.64
C GLY A 28 7.98 -9.06 -6.96
N ILE A 29 9.00 -8.57 -6.24
CA ILE A 29 9.91 -9.42 -5.48
C ILE A 29 9.18 -10.14 -4.33
N ARG A 30 8.37 -9.41 -3.56
CA ARG A 30 7.67 -9.96 -2.39
C ARG A 30 6.59 -10.95 -2.79
N LYS A 31 5.82 -10.68 -3.86
CA LYS A 31 4.88 -11.65 -4.44
C LYS A 31 5.57 -12.96 -4.80
N THR A 32 6.75 -12.88 -5.44
CA THR A 32 7.52 -14.08 -5.83
C THR A 32 8.09 -14.84 -4.65
N LYS A 33 8.63 -14.14 -3.63
CA LYS A 33 9.35 -14.78 -2.52
C LYS A 33 8.47 -15.19 -1.35
N LEU A 34 7.42 -14.41 -1.06
CA LEU A 34 6.62 -14.50 0.16
C LEU A 34 5.16 -14.87 -0.13
N GLY A 35 4.68 -14.64 -1.35
CA GLY A 35 3.27 -14.77 -1.72
C GLY A 35 2.55 -13.41 -1.75
N SER A 36 1.41 -13.39 -2.44
CA SER A 36 0.60 -12.18 -2.63
C SER A 36 -0.17 -11.74 -1.39
N ASP A 37 -0.40 -12.66 -0.45
CA ASP A 37 -1.15 -12.47 0.79
C ASP A 37 -0.25 -12.26 2.02
N HIS A 38 1.07 -12.32 1.85
CA HIS A 38 2.01 -12.08 2.94
C HIS A 38 1.94 -10.63 3.44
N HIS A 39 2.03 -10.44 4.77
CA HIS A 39 1.94 -9.13 5.42
C HIS A 39 2.82 -8.07 4.73
N ASP A 40 4.11 -8.36 4.53
CA ASP A 40 5.03 -7.46 3.83
C ASP A 40 4.61 -7.11 2.39
N THR A 41 4.03 -8.05 1.66
CA THR A 41 3.52 -7.80 0.30
C THR A 41 2.36 -6.82 0.35
N LEU A 42 1.42 -7.05 1.27
CA LEU A 42 0.24 -6.20 1.47
C LEU A 42 0.62 -4.79 1.93
N THR A 43 1.60 -4.66 2.82
CA THR A 43 2.13 -3.35 3.26
C THR A 43 2.76 -2.59 2.09
N SER A 44 3.47 -3.25 1.17
CA SER A 44 3.96 -2.58 -0.03
C SER A 44 2.85 -2.14 -0.99
N ILE A 45 1.77 -2.92 -1.11
CA ILE A 45 0.61 -2.55 -1.94
C ILE A 45 -0.10 -1.33 -1.34
N ALA A 46 -0.27 -1.29 -0.01
CA ALA A 46 -0.83 -0.13 0.67
C ALA A 46 0.03 1.14 0.47
N ASN A 47 1.36 1.02 0.51
CA ASN A 47 2.26 2.15 0.24
C ASN A 47 2.15 2.65 -1.22
N LEU A 48 1.92 1.74 -2.18
CA LEU A 48 1.67 2.13 -3.57
C LEU A 48 0.34 2.90 -3.68
N ALA A 49 -0.70 2.45 -2.98
CA ALA A 49 -1.99 3.14 -2.92
C ALA A 49 -1.86 4.55 -2.33
N SER A 50 -1.11 4.72 -1.23
CA SER A 50 -0.80 6.04 -0.67
C SER A 50 -0.06 6.93 -1.68
N ALA A 51 0.89 6.37 -2.44
CA ALA A 51 1.60 7.13 -3.47
C ALA A 51 0.65 7.61 -4.58
N TYR A 52 -0.32 6.79 -5.00
CA TYR A 52 -1.36 7.20 -5.96
C TYR A 52 -2.28 8.29 -5.41
N SER A 53 -2.72 8.16 -4.16
CA SER A 53 -3.50 9.18 -3.47
C SER A 53 -2.78 10.53 -3.46
N HIS A 54 -1.48 10.56 -3.11
CA HIS A 54 -0.68 11.79 -3.17
C HIS A 54 -0.49 12.37 -4.59
N GLN A 55 -0.69 11.57 -5.64
CA GLN A 55 -0.66 12.00 -7.05
C GLN A 55 -2.04 12.48 -7.55
N GLY A 56 -3.09 12.42 -6.73
CA GLY A 56 -4.47 12.68 -7.17
C GLY A 56 -5.12 11.52 -7.94
N ARG A 57 -4.51 10.33 -7.88
CA ARG A 57 -4.95 9.10 -8.57
C ARG A 57 -5.83 8.27 -7.64
N TRP A 58 -6.98 8.84 -7.28
CA TRP A 58 -7.85 8.34 -6.21
C TRP A 58 -8.46 6.97 -6.53
N GLU A 59 -8.88 6.75 -7.77
CA GLU A 59 -9.48 5.47 -8.19
C GLU A 59 -8.48 4.31 -8.06
N GLU A 60 -7.23 4.49 -8.49
CA GLU A 60 -6.21 3.46 -8.31
C GLU A 60 -5.84 3.23 -6.84
N ALA A 61 -5.85 4.28 -6.01
CA ALA A 61 -5.63 4.16 -4.58
C ALA A 61 -6.75 3.36 -3.90
N GLU A 62 -8.02 3.70 -4.19
CA GLU A 62 -9.21 3.04 -3.67
C GLU A 62 -9.20 1.53 -3.97
N GLN A 63 -8.94 1.17 -5.23
CA GLN A 63 -8.89 -0.22 -5.67
C GLN A 63 -7.84 -1.02 -4.89
N LEU A 64 -6.64 -0.45 -4.71
CA LEU A 64 -5.55 -1.13 -4.00
C LEU A 64 -5.80 -1.23 -2.50
N PHE A 65 -6.28 -0.18 -1.83
CA PHE A 65 -6.62 -0.26 -0.41
C PHE A 65 -7.74 -1.27 -0.15
N THR A 66 -8.78 -1.28 -0.99
CA THR A 66 -9.88 -2.25 -0.88
C THR A 66 -9.36 -3.68 -1.03
N GLN A 67 -8.49 -3.94 -2.00
CA GLN A 67 -7.84 -5.25 -2.16
C GLN A 67 -7.06 -5.66 -0.90
N VAL A 68 -6.28 -4.75 -0.32
CA VAL A 68 -5.50 -5.03 0.90
C VAL A 68 -6.41 -5.35 2.08
N ILE A 69 -7.48 -4.57 2.28
CA ILE A 69 -8.47 -4.78 3.36
C ILE A 69 -9.11 -6.15 3.24
N GLU A 70 -9.56 -6.53 2.04
CA GLU A 70 -10.21 -7.83 1.79
C GLU A 70 -9.29 -9.01 2.09
N ILE A 71 -8.02 -8.93 1.69
CA ILE A 71 -7.04 -9.98 1.96
C ILE A 71 -6.72 -10.04 3.46
N ARG A 72 -6.46 -8.89 4.11
CA ARG A 72 -6.19 -8.82 5.55
C ARG A 72 -7.36 -9.37 6.36
N ARG A 73 -8.60 -9.00 6.02
CA ARG A 73 -9.83 -9.51 6.66
C ARG A 73 -9.94 -11.02 6.54
N THR A 74 -9.67 -11.56 5.36
CA THR A 74 -9.75 -13.01 5.11
C THR A 74 -8.67 -13.80 5.87
N LYS A 75 -7.47 -13.24 6.03
CA LYS A 75 -6.32 -13.94 6.61
C LYS A 75 -6.17 -13.77 8.12
N LEU A 76 -6.50 -12.58 8.63
CA LEU A 76 -6.23 -12.19 10.01
C LEU A 76 -7.50 -12.08 10.86
N GLY A 77 -8.68 -12.10 10.23
CA GLY A 77 -9.96 -11.79 10.88
C GLY A 77 -10.24 -10.29 10.93
N GLY A 78 -11.52 -9.92 11.06
CA GLY A 78 -11.99 -8.54 10.91
C GLY A 78 -11.48 -7.53 11.96
N ASP A 79 -11.01 -8.01 13.11
CA ASP A 79 -10.59 -7.16 14.23
C ASP A 79 -9.07 -6.90 14.28
N HIS A 80 -8.32 -7.33 13.25
CA HIS A 80 -6.87 -7.17 13.26
C HIS A 80 -6.46 -5.70 13.07
N PRO A 81 -5.52 -5.15 13.88
CA PRO A 81 -5.08 -3.76 13.82
C PRO A 81 -4.65 -3.28 12.42
N ASP A 82 -3.96 -4.13 11.66
CA ASP A 82 -3.56 -3.85 10.27
C ASP A 82 -4.74 -3.48 9.36
N ILE A 83 -5.95 -3.95 9.65
CA ILE A 83 -7.15 -3.58 8.88
C ILE A 83 -7.52 -2.12 9.17
N LEU A 84 -7.41 -1.69 10.43
CA LEU A 84 -7.75 -0.32 10.84
C LEU A 84 -6.88 0.71 10.12
N GLU A 85 -5.58 0.45 9.97
CA GLU A 85 -4.68 1.32 9.21
C GLU A 85 -5.07 1.41 7.73
N SER A 86 -5.39 0.27 7.10
CA SER A 86 -5.81 0.27 5.69
C SER A 86 -7.16 0.97 5.48
N VAL A 87 -8.10 0.80 6.42
CA VAL A 87 -9.40 1.49 6.40
C VAL A 87 -9.23 2.98 6.61
N ALA A 88 -8.34 3.41 7.51
CA ALA A 88 -8.05 4.83 7.72
C ALA A 88 -7.47 5.48 6.45
N ASN A 89 -6.56 4.79 5.75
CA ASN A 89 -6.02 5.28 4.49
C ASN A 89 -7.07 5.28 3.36
N LEU A 90 -7.94 4.28 3.31
CA LEU A 90 -9.06 4.30 2.36
C LEU A 90 -10.04 5.45 2.66
N ALA A 91 -10.31 5.73 3.94
CA ALA A 91 -11.16 6.83 4.33
C ALA A 91 -10.58 8.19 3.92
N SER A 92 -9.25 8.38 3.97
CA SER A 92 -8.62 9.62 3.50
C SER A 92 -8.84 9.83 2.01
N VAL A 93 -8.80 8.77 1.20
CA VAL A 93 -9.05 8.84 -0.26
C VAL A 93 -10.45 9.39 -0.58
N TYR A 94 -11.47 9.13 0.26
CA TYR A 94 -12.82 9.67 0.04
C TYR A 94 -13.05 11.08 0.60
N LEU A 95 -12.09 11.62 1.37
CA LEU A 95 -12.21 12.95 1.99
C LEU A 95 -11.52 14.06 1.17
N ASP A 96 -10.73 13.70 0.17
CA ASP A 96 -10.01 14.59 -0.75
C ASP A 96 -10.79 14.83 -2.06
#